data_AF-A0A2N0QI61-F1
#
_entry.id   AF-A0A2N0QI61-F1
#
_cell.length_a   1.000
_cell.length_b   1.000
_cell.length_c   1.000
_cell.angle_alpha   90.00
_cell.angle_beta   90.00
_cell.angle_gamma   90.00
#
_symmetry.space_group_name_H-M   'P 1'
#
loop_
_entity.id
_entity.type
_entity.pdbx_description
1 polymer ?
#
loop_
_entity_poly.entity_id
_entity_poly.type
_entity_poly.pdbx_seq_one_letter_code
_entity_poly.pdbx_strand_id
1 'polypeptide(L)'
;MHSSNRLHIFLCPENILIDESLTPYFLHYGVKESIPPYERDEKRLWQETRATIAAVVEPQFTFEQYIQFSKSIELSAMAENVMGAKDETELLDIIKKQLRVIEKQEKSFTKINGNTAAETRGIHYGARAIYSKKL
;
A
#
# COMPACT_ATOMS: atom_id res chain seq x y z
N MET A 1 29.53 4.40 21.22
CA MET A 1 28.44 3.41 21.11
C MET A 1 28.97 2.20 20.36
N HIS A 2 29.08 1.04 21.01
CA HIS A 2 29.34 -0.21 20.30
C HIS A 2 28.05 -0.62 19.59
N SER A 3 27.85 -0.14 18.36
CA SER A 3 26.80 -0.65 17.47
C SER A 3 27.18 -2.10 17.14
N SER A 4 26.65 -3.04 17.93
CA SER A 4 26.84 -4.45 17.69
C SER A 4 26.21 -4.80 16.34
N ASN A 5 27.05 -4.94 15.32
CA ASN A 5 26.70 -5.31 13.94
C ASN A 5 26.17 -6.75 13.80
N ARG A 6 25.70 -7.36 14.89
CA ARG A 6 25.31 -8.77 14.98
C ARG A 6 23.82 -8.99 14.72
N LEU A 7 23.01 -7.94 14.74
CA LEU A 7 21.58 -8.04 14.44
C LEU A 7 21.35 -8.05 12.92
N HIS A 8 20.50 -8.96 12.48
CA HIS A 8 20.13 -9.17 11.09
C HIS A 8 18.61 -9.07 10.95
N ILE A 9 18.14 -8.29 9.98
CA ILE A 9 16.71 -8.08 9.74
C ILE A 9 16.19 -9.18 8.81
N PHE A 10 14.95 -9.57 9.04
CA PHE A 10 14.11 -10.36 8.13
C PHE A 10 12.84 -9.54 7.88
N LEU A 11 12.55 -9.17 6.64
CA LEU A 11 11.35 -8.39 6.33
C LEU A 11 10.21 -9.29 5.86
N CYS A 12 9.12 -9.30 6.61
CA CYS A 12 7.84 -9.85 6.18
C CYS A 12 6.71 -9.08 6.88
N PRO A 13 5.46 -9.14 6.37
CA PRO A 13 4.33 -8.47 7.01
C PRO A 13 4.17 -8.84 8.50
N GLU A 14 4.34 -10.11 8.84
CA GLU A 14 4.18 -10.65 10.19
C GLU A 14 5.30 -10.23 11.15
N ASN A 15 6.43 -9.75 10.62
CA ASN A 15 7.54 -9.27 11.44
C ASN A 15 7.45 -7.77 11.74
N ILE A 16 6.43 -7.07 11.24
CA ILE A 16 6.26 -5.62 11.42
C ILE A 16 5.07 -5.35 12.34
N LEU A 17 5.32 -4.67 13.44
CA LEU A 17 4.31 -4.06 14.28
C LEU A 17 4.29 -2.56 14.02
N ILE A 18 3.12 -1.98 13.81
CA ILE A 18 2.95 -0.53 13.61
C ILE A 18 2.20 0.02 14.83
N ASP A 19 2.75 1.04 15.47
CA ASP A 19 2.10 1.70 16.61
C ASP A 19 1.06 2.76 16.17
N GLU A 20 0.42 3.40 17.15
CA GLU A 20 -0.58 4.45 16.90
C GLU A 20 0.00 5.70 16.19
N SER A 21 1.32 5.88 16.24
CA SER A 21 2.04 6.97 15.54
C SER A 21 2.47 6.59 14.13
N LEU A 22 2.07 5.41 13.64
CA LEU A 22 2.52 4.81 12.38
C LEU A 22 4.03 4.53 12.34
N THR A 23 4.65 4.34 13.51
CA THR A 23 6.06 3.95 13.61
C THR A 23 6.19 2.43 13.49
N PRO A 24 6.98 1.92 12.52
CA PRO A 24 7.19 0.49 12.38
C PRO A 24 8.27 -0.02 13.37
N TYR A 25 8.02 -1.21 13.92
CA TYR A 25 8.91 -1.96 14.79
C TYR A 25 9.06 -3.39 14.27
N PHE A 26 10.26 -3.96 14.38
CA PHE A 26 10.47 -5.38 14.08
C PHE A 26 10.25 -6.24 15.32
N LEU A 27 9.48 -7.31 15.18
CA LEU A 27 9.22 -8.26 16.26
C LEU A 27 10.38 -9.24 16.48
N HIS A 28 11.08 -9.59 15.41
CA HIS A 28 12.14 -10.59 15.37
C HIS A 28 13.39 -10.05 14.69
N TYR A 29 14.54 -10.38 15.27
CA TYR A 29 15.86 -10.15 14.70
C TYR A 29 16.65 -11.46 14.70
N GLY A 30 17.36 -11.70 13.60
CA GLY A 30 18.45 -12.66 13.60
C GLY A 30 19.64 -12.14 14.41
N VAL A 31 20.42 -13.07 14.93
CA VAL A 31 21.67 -12.79 15.65
C VAL A 31 22.77 -13.60 14.99
N LYS A 32 23.86 -12.93 14.60
CA LYS A 32 25.02 -13.53 13.96
C LYS A 32 25.45 -14.81 14.68
N GLU A 33 25.46 -15.92 13.94
CA GLU A 33 25.87 -17.26 14.39
C GLU A 33 25.07 -17.81 15.59
N SER A 34 23.88 -17.25 15.89
CA SER A 34 23.09 -17.66 17.05
C SER A 34 21.60 -17.84 16.76
N ILE A 35 20.97 -16.88 16.07
CA ILE A 35 19.52 -16.90 15.79
C ILE A 35 19.32 -16.58 14.30
N PRO A 36 18.51 -17.34 13.55
CA PRO A 36 18.27 -17.06 12.14
C PRO A 36 17.50 -15.73 11.97
N PRO A 37 17.79 -14.94 10.92
CA PRO A 37 18.86 -15.13 9.94
C PRO A 37 20.27 -15.00 10.53
N TYR A 38 21.10 -16.02 10.34
CA TYR A 38 22.44 -16.12 10.93
C TYR A 38 23.47 -15.19 10.28
N GLU A 39 23.19 -14.72 9.07
CA GLU A 39 24.04 -13.86 8.26
C GLU A 39 23.21 -12.74 7.60
N ARG A 40 23.90 -11.66 7.23
CA ARG A 40 23.33 -10.60 6.39
C ARG A 40 23.34 -11.02 4.95
N ASP A 41 22.22 -10.80 4.29
CA ASP A 41 22.08 -10.98 2.86
C ASP A 41 21.24 -9.81 2.34
N GLU A 42 21.91 -8.81 1.78
CA GLU A 42 21.28 -7.60 1.24
C GLU A 42 20.36 -7.94 0.05
N LYS A 43 20.67 -8.99 -0.73
CA LYS A 43 19.84 -9.38 -1.87
C LYS A 43 18.54 -10.00 -1.38
N ARG A 44 18.63 -10.87 -0.36
CA ARG A 44 17.47 -11.44 0.33
C ARG A 44 16.63 -10.33 0.94
N LEU A 45 17.25 -9.42 1.71
CA LEU A 45 16.55 -8.31 2.36
C LEU A 45 15.86 -7.38 1.34
N TRP A 46 16.48 -7.14 0.18
CA TRP A 46 15.85 -6.38 -0.90
C TRP A 46 14.65 -7.09 -1.52
N GLN A 47 14.73 -8.41 -1.70
CA GLN A 47 13.60 -9.22 -2.17
C GLN A 47 12.45 -9.23 -1.15
N GLU A 48 12.78 -9.44 0.12
CA GLU A 48 11.87 -9.36 1.27
C GLU A 48 11.17 -8.00 1.35
N THR A 49 11.92 -6.92 1.11
CA THR A 49 11.39 -5.55 1.13
C THR A 49 10.31 -5.34 0.09
N ARG A 50 10.59 -5.68 -1.17
CA ARG A 50 9.63 -5.54 -2.26
C ARG A 50 8.42 -6.45 -2.06
N ALA A 51 8.62 -7.70 -1.64
CA ALA A 51 7.53 -8.63 -1.39
C ALA A 51 6.63 -8.20 -0.21
N THR A 52 7.21 -7.67 0.87
CA THR A 52 6.44 -7.15 2.02
C THR A 52 5.57 -5.98 1.59
N ILE A 53 6.14 -5.03 0.84
CA ILE A 53 5.38 -3.87 0.36
C ILE A 53 4.29 -4.33 -0.61
N ALA A 54 4.60 -5.21 -1.56
CA ALA A 54 3.62 -5.75 -2.50
C ALA A 54 2.46 -6.44 -1.77
N ALA A 55 2.73 -7.30 -0.80
CA ALA A 55 1.69 -7.99 -0.01
C ALA A 55 0.82 -7.02 0.81
N VAL A 56 1.38 -5.91 1.30
CA VAL A 56 0.63 -4.91 2.07
C VAL A 56 -0.23 -4.03 1.17
N VAL A 57 0.28 -3.60 0.01
CA VAL A 57 -0.46 -2.69 -0.90
C VAL A 57 -1.42 -3.41 -1.84
N GLU A 58 -1.13 -4.66 -2.17
CA GLU A 58 -1.90 -5.51 -3.09
C GLU A 58 -2.05 -6.91 -2.46
N PRO A 59 -3.04 -7.12 -1.59
CA PRO A 59 -3.23 -8.39 -0.88
C PRO A 59 -3.80 -9.50 -1.79
N GLN A 60 -3.70 -9.37 -3.11
CA GLN A 60 -4.06 -10.42 -4.08
C GLN A 60 -3.19 -11.68 -3.90
N PHE A 61 -1.93 -11.50 -3.52
CA PHE A 61 -0.99 -12.59 -3.24
C PHE A 61 -0.34 -12.41 -1.87
N THR A 62 0.01 -13.52 -1.25
CA THR A 62 0.77 -13.57 0.02
C THR A 62 2.22 -13.17 -0.17
N PHE A 63 2.90 -12.81 0.92
CA PHE A 63 4.34 -12.55 0.94
C PHE A 63 5.13 -13.71 0.31
N GLU A 64 4.83 -14.95 0.69
CA GLU A 64 5.49 -16.16 0.17
C GLU A 64 5.29 -16.30 -1.34
N GLN A 65 4.08 -16.00 -1.83
CA GLN A 65 3.80 -16.04 -3.26
C GLN A 65 4.58 -14.97 -4.03
N TYR A 66 4.73 -13.76 -3.49
CA TYR A 66 5.58 -12.73 -4.09
C TYR A 66 7.06 -13.12 -4.12
N ILE A 67 7.57 -13.74 -3.05
CA ILE A 67 8.95 -14.24 -2.99
C ILE A 67 9.18 -15.35 -4.02
N GLN A 68 8.29 -16.33 -4.10
CA GLN A 68 8.53 -17.57 -4.85
C GLN A 68 8.08 -17.50 -6.31
N PHE A 69 7.00 -16.78 -6.61
CA PHE A 69 6.28 -16.91 -7.87
C PHE A 69 6.06 -15.59 -8.62
N SER A 70 6.63 -14.47 -8.16
CA SER A 70 6.45 -13.16 -8.83
C SER A 70 6.84 -13.12 -10.31
N LYS A 71 7.64 -14.07 -10.81
CA LYS A 71 8.00 -14.19 -12.23
C LYS A 71 7.03 -15.02 -13.06
N SER A 72 6.13 -15.77 -12.43
CA SER A 72 5.24 -16.75 -13.08
C SER A 72 3.76 -16.48 -12.87
N ILE A 73 3.40 -15.61 -11.91
CA ILE A 73 2.02 -15.18 -11.68
C ILE A 73 1.76 -13.84 -12.39
N GLU A 74 0.53 -13.63 -12.82
CA GLU A 74 0.08 -12.36 -13.39
C GLU A 74 -0.10 -11.35 -12.27
N LEU A 75 0.76 -10.33 -12.25
CA LEU A 75 0.78 -9.29 -11.23
C LEU A 75 -0.04 -8.08 -11.68
N SER A 76 -0.62 -7.36 -10.72
CA SER A 76 -1.18 -6.05 -11.01
C SER A 76 -0.06 -5.08 -11.42
N ALA A 77 -0.38 -4.04 -12.20
CA ALA A 77 0.63 -3.05 -12.61
C ALA A 77 1.35 -2.41 -11.40
N MET A 78 0.68 -2.26 -10.27
CA MET A 78 1.29 -1.76 -9.04
C MET A 78 2.28 -2.78 -8.46
N ALA A 79 1.88 -4.05 -8.35
CA ALA A 79 2.73 -5.12 -7.87
C ALA A 79 3.94 -5.37 -8.79
N GLU A 80 3.77 -5.28 -10.11
CA GLU A 80 4.88 -5.36 -11.07
C GLU A 80 5.91 -4.25 -10.86
N ASN A 81 5.44 -3.00 -10.68
CA ASN A 81 6.32 -1.88 -10.42
C ASN A 81 7.10 -2.05 -9.12
N VAL A 82 6.43 -2.46 -8.03
CA VAL A 82 7.06 -2.68 -6.72
C VAL A 82 8.07 -3.83 -6.79
N MET A 83 7.67 -4.99 -7.34
CA MET A 83 8.55 -6.16 -7.46
C MET A 83 9.68 -5.94 -8.48
N GLY A 84 9.50 -5.05 -9.44
CA GLY A 84 10.47 -4.67 -10.48
C GLY A 84 11.44 -3.55 -10.08
N ALA A 85 11.22 -2.87 -8.95
CA ALA A 85 12.08 -1.78 -8.49
C ALA A 85 13.53 -2.27 -8.31
N LYS A 86 14.49 -1.46 -8.79
CA LYS A 86 15.92 -1.76 -8.81
C LYS A 86 16.60 -1.44 -7.49
N ASP A 87 16.17 -0.36 -6.86
CA ASP A 87 16.74 0.15 -5.61
C ASP A 87 15.68 0.89 -4.76
N GLU A 88 16.09 1.26 -3.55
CA GLU A 88 15.26 1.94 -2.57
C GLU A 88 14.72 3.29 -3.07
N THR A 89 15.47 4.00 -3.92
CA THR A 89 15.06 5.31 -4.44
C THR A 89 13.91 5.15 -5.42
N GLU A 90 14.03 4.21 -6.36
CA GLU A 90 12.96 3.89 -7.31
C GLU A 90 11.70 3.39 -6.59
N LEU A 91 11.87 2.53 -5.59
CA LEU A 91 10.75 2.01 -4.79
C LEU A 91 10.04 3.12 -4.01
N LEU A 92 10.80 4.03 -3.38
CA LEU A 92 10.23 5.18 -2.67
C LEU A 92 9.47 6.11 -3.64
N ASP A 93 9.98 6.30 -4.86
CA ASP A 93 9.31 7.10 -5.88
C ASP A 93 8.01 6.46 -6.37
N ILE A 94 7.96 5.14 -6.52
CA ILE A 94 6.74 4.38 -6.83
C ILE A 94 5.68 4.61 -5.74
N ILE A 95 6.07 4.45 -4.46
CA ILE A 95 5.17 4.64 -3.33
C ILE A 95 4.66 6.08 -3.25
N LYS A 96 5.55 7.07 -3.39
CA LYS A 96 5.19 8.51 -3.38
C LYS A 96 4.23 8.86 -4.51
N LYS A 97 4.45 8.32 -5.72
CA LYS A 97 3.54 8.52 -6.85
C LYS A 97 2.14 7.99 -6.52
N GLN A 98 2.06 6.81 -5.91
CA GLN A 98 0.77 6.23 -5.57
C GLN A 98 0.05 6.98 -4.44
N LEU A 99 0.77 7.41 -3.41
CA LEU A 99 0.19 8.26 -2.36
C LEU A 99 -0.45 9.53 -2.94
N ARG A 100 0.20 10.18 -3.92
CA ARG A 100 -0.38 11.36 -4.60
C ARG A 100 -1.64 11.03 -5.40
N VAL A 101 -1.77 9.82 -5.92
CA VAL A 101 -2.99 9.38 -6.62
C VAL A 101 -4.13 9.21 -5.61
N ILE A 102 -3.86 8.52 -4.50
CA ILE A 102 -4.82 8.31 -3.41
C ILE A 102 -5.29 9.65 -2.83
N GLU A 103 -4.36 10.55 -2.48
CA GLU A 103 -4.69 11.89 -1.96
C GLU A 103 -5.59 12.70 -2.92
N LYS A 104 -5.39 12.56 -4.24
CA LYS A 104 -6.23 13.24 -5.24
C LYS A 104 -7.63 12.64 -5.30
N GLN A 105 -7.73 11.31 -5.20
CA GLN A 105 -9.01 10.60 -5.17
C GLN A 105 -9.80 10.99 -3.91
N GLU A 106 -9.19 10.99 -2.74
CA GLU A 106 -9.82 11.41 -1.48
C GLU A 106 -10.35 12.85 -1.54
N LYS A 107 -9.58 13.78 -2.12
CA LYS A 107 -10.02 15.17 -2.35
C LYS A 107 -11.19 15.29 -3.31
N SER A 108 -11.40 14.32 -4.21
CA SER A 108 -12.58 14.32 -5.07
C SER A 108 -13.85 13.88 -4.34
N PHE A 109 -13.75 12.98 -3.35
CA PHE A 109 -14.90 12.54 -2.55
C PHE A 109 -15.42 13.61 -1.58
N THR A 110 -14.54 14.49 -1.10
CA THR A 110 -14.92 15.62 -0.22
C THR A 110 -15.49 16.81 -1.00
N LYS A 111 -15.26 16.89 -2.31
CA LYS A 111 -15.94 17.84 -3.21
C LYS A 111 -17.28 17.26 -3.61
N ILE A 112 -18.32 17.52 -2.82
CA ILE A 112 -19.69 17.38 -3.29
C ILE A 112 -19.83 18.31 -4.49
N ASN A 113 -19.85 17.75 -5.71
CA ASN A 113 -20.21 18.50 -6.90
C ASN A 113 -21.62 19.06 -6.67
N GLY A 114 -21.76 20.38 -6.56
CA GLY A 114 -23.00 21.09 -6.24
C GLY A 114 -24.17 20.89 -7.22
N ASN A 115 -24.07 19.95 -8.15
CA ASN A 115 -25.14 19.59 -9.09
C ASN A 115 -26.23 18.69 -8.47
N THR A 116 -25.95 17.95 -7.39
CA THR A 116 -26.98 17.15 -6.71
C THR A 116 -28.10 18.01 -6.12
N ALA A 117 -27.78 19.22 -5.66
CA ALA A 117 -28.78 20.17 -5.16
C ALA A 117 -29.63 20.81 -6.27
N ALA A 118 -29.12 20.91 -7.50
CA ALA A 118 -29.84 21.43 -8.66
C ALA A 118 -30.76 20.37 -9.29
N GLU A 119 -30.30 19.11 -9.38
CA GLU A 119 -31.10 17.99 -9.85
C GLU A 119 -32.28 17.68 -8.92
N THR A 120 -32.05 17.70 -7.60
CA THR A 120 -33.11 17.47 -6.61
C THR A 120 -34.17 18.58 -6.64
N ARG A 121 -33.76 19.84 -6.90
CA ARG A 121 -34.70 20.97 -7.05
C ARG A 121 -35.50 20.87 -8.35
N GLY A 122 -34.88 20.51 -9.48
CA GLY A 122 -35.56 20.33 -10.76
C GLY A 122 -36.69 19.30 -10.71
N ILE A 123 -36.46 18.18 -10.01
CA ILE A 123 -37.47 17.13 -9.81
C ILE A 123 -38.64 17.64 -8.95
N HIS A 124 -38.36 18.42 -7.89
CA HIS A 124 -39.39 18.95 -6.99
C HIS A 124 -40.29 20.00 -7.67
N TYR A 125 -39.72 20.93 -8.47
CA TYR A 125 -40.50 21.91 -9.21
C TYR A 125 -41.28 21.30 -10.38
N GLY A 126 -40.71 20.31 -11.08
CA GLY A 126 -41.38 19.57 -12.15
C GLY A 126 -42.62 18.82 -11.66
N ALA A 127 -42.54 18.13 -10.52
CA ALA A 127 -43.69 17.46 -9.91
C ALA A 127 -44.80 18.45 -9.53
N ARG A 128 -44.45 19.61 -8.95
CA ARG A 128 -45.44 20.62 -8.52
C ARG A 128 -46.20 21.26 -9.69
N ALA A 129 -45.54 21.46 -10.83
CA ALA A 129 -46.15 21.97 -12.05
C ALA A 129 -47.11 20.96 -12.73
N ILE A 130 -46.85 19.66 -12.58
CA ILE A 130 -47.73 18.61 -13.10
C ILE A 130 -49.02 18.51 -12.26
N TYR A 131 -48.92 18.66 -10.94
CA TYR A 131 -50.09 18.61 -10.05
C TYR A 131 -50.96 19.88 -10.11
N SER A 132 -50.41 21.05 -10.46
CA SER A 132 -51.21 22.29 -10.57
C SER A 132 -51.98 22.45 -11.89
N LYS A 133 -51.75 21.58 -12.88
CA LYS A 133 -52.51 21.55 -14.15
C LYS A 133 -53.69 20.56 -14.14
N LYS A 134 -53.96 19.90 -13.00
CA LYS A 134 -54.99 18.87 -12.85
C LYS A 134 -56.17 19.30 -11.94
N LEU A 135 -56.28 20.60 -11.64
CA LEU A 135 -57.41 21.23 -10.94
C LEU A 135 -58.08 22.24 -11.86
#